data_AF-A0A2H6MUN9-F1
#
_entry.id   AF-A0A2H6MUN9-F1
#
_cell.length_a   1.000
_cell.length_b   1.000
_cell.length_c   1.000
_cell.angle_alpha   90.00
_cell.angle_beta   90.00
_cell.angle_gamma   90.00
#
_symmetry.space_group_name_H-M   'P 1'
#
loop_
_entity.id
_entity.type
_entity.pdbx_description
1 polymer ?
#
loop_
_entity_poly.entity_id
_entity_poly.type
_entity_poly.pdbx_seq_one_letter_code
_entity_poly.pdbx_strand_id
1 'polypeptide(L)'
;MFPKITTELLKQLRQVMKNSKYVSEPIQAYIVPSGDAHQSEYIAPCDCRREFICGFNGSAGTAIITEQHAAMWTDGRYFLQGSQQMDSNWILMKIGMCEPKLRFYFILSRKIILAE
;
A
#
# COMPACT_ATOMS: atom_id res chain seq x y z
N MET A 1 2.58 13.60 -15.78
CA MET A 1 3.20 13.58 -14.43
C MET A 1 4.09 12.37 -14.39
N PHE A 2 5.34 12.50 -13.92
CA PHE A 2 6.23 11.34 -13.81
C PHE A 2 5.86 10.52 -12.57
N PRO A 3 5.86 9.18 -12.64
CA PRO A 3 5.57 8.35 -11.49
C PRO A 3 6.65 8.52 -10.42
N LYS A 4 6.26 8.42 -9.15
CA LYS A 4 7.20 8.48 -8.04
C LYS A 4 8.07 7.22 -8.05
N ILE A 5 9.40 7.39 -7.99
CA ILE A 5 10.33 6.26 -7.85
C ILE A 5 10.30 5.77 -6.40
N THR A 6 9.84 4.54 -6.18
CA THR A 6 9.59 3.96 -4.84
C THR A 6 10.54 2.82 -4.47
N THR A 7 11.48 2.44 -5.35
CA THR A 7 12.38 1.29 -5.17
C THR A 7 13.13 1.32 -3.83
N GLU A 8 13.75 2.45 -3.48
CA GLU A 8 14.51 2.57 -2.23
C GLU A 8 13.59 2.64 -1.00
N LEU A 9 12.43 3.31 -1.12
CA LEU A 9 11.44 3.36 -0.04
C LEU A 9 10.89 1.97 0.31
N LEU A 10 10.55 1.17 -0.70
CA LEU A 10 10.10 -0.21 -0.52
C LEU A 10 11.19 -1.08 0.11
N LYS A 11 12.45 -0.88 -0.28
CA LYS A 11 13.59 -1.59 0.31
C LYS A 11 13.73 -1.27 1.80
N GLN A 12 13.67 0.01 2.17
CA GLN A 12 13.73 0.45 3.57
C GLN A 12 12.55 -0.10 4.39
N LEU A 13 11.33 -0.02 3.84
CA LEU A 13 10.15 -0.58 4.51
C LEU A 13 10.31 -2.09 4.76
N ARG A 14 10.77 -2.85 3.76
CA ARG A 14 11.02 -4.30 3.90
C ARG A 14 12.13 -4.64 4.90
N GLN A 15 13.09 -3.75 5.10
CA GLN A 15 14.09 -3.91 6.18
C GLN A 15 13.45 -3.68 7.56
N VAL A 16 12.63 -2.64 7.69
CA VAL A 16 11.90 -2.33 8.93
C VAL A 16 10.93 -3.46 9.30
N MET A 17 10.25 -4.06 8.32
CA MET A 17 9.39 -5.24 8.49
C MET A 17 10.09 -6.46 9.13
N LYS A 18 11.42 -6.52 9.07
CA LYS A 18 12.24 -7.62 9.63
C LYS A 18 13.00 -7.21 10.89
N ASN A 19 12.92 -5.94 11.29
CA ASN A 19 13.73 -5.40 12.37
C ASN A 19 13.11 -5.72 13.74
N SER A 20 13.87 -6.43 14.57
CA SER A 20 13.46 -6.87 15.92
C SER A 20 13.15 -5.73 16.89
N LYS A 21 13.59 -4.49 16.59
CA LYS A 21 13.25 -3.29 17.35
C LYS A 21 11.75 -2.96 17.28
N TYR A 22 11.11 -3.22 16.14
CA TYR A 22 9.73 -2.82 15.89
C TYR A 22 8.75 -3.99 15.94
N VAL A 23 9.21 -5.19 15.58
CA VAL A 23 8.39 -6.40 15.55
C VAL A 23 9.14 -7.54 16.23
N SER A 24 8.47 -8.30 17.10
CA SER A 24 9.10 -9.44 17.77
C SER A 24 9.47 -10.56 16.80
N GLU A 25 8.74 -10.65 15.68
CA GLU A 25 8.97 -11.60 14.61
C GLU A 25 8.81 -10.90 13.25
N PRO A 26 9.57 -11.29 12.21
CA PRO A 26 9.43 -10.70 10.88
C PRO A 26 8.01 -10.79 10.36
N ILE A 27 7.47 -9.66 9.88
CA ILE A 27 6.14 -9.60 9.25
C ILE A 27 6.25 -9.81 7.74
N GLN A 28 5.33 -10.60 7.18
CA GLN A 28 5.33 -10.95 5.75
C GLN A 28 4.58 -9.92 4.90
N ALA A 29 3.65 -9.19 5.51
CA ALA A 29 2.87 -8.14 4.87
C ALA A 29 2.62 -6.95 5.80
N TYR A 30 2.57 -5.77 5.19
CA TYR A 30 2.24 -4.51 5.85
C TYR A 30 1.14 -3.79 5.08
N ILE A 31 0.08 -3.39 5.79
CA ILE A 31 -1.10 -2.74 5.20
C ILE A 31 -1.05 -1.25 5.55
N VAL A 32 -1.18 -0.41 4.53
CA VAL A 32 -1.22 1.06 4.66
C VAL A 32 -2.58 1.56 4.15
N PRO A 33 -3.54 1.84 5.06
CA PRO A 33 -4.82 2.43 4.70
C PRO A 33 -4.66 3.90 4.28
N SER A 34 -5.75 4.49 3.75
CA SER A 34 -5.81 5.93 3.49
C SER A 34 -6.18 6.76 4.72
N GLY A 35 -6.86 6.14 5.71
CA GLY A 35 -7.37 6.85 6.88
C GLY A 35 -6.28 7.22 7.88
N ASP A 36 -6.61 8.18 8.74
CA ASP A 36 -5.86 8.49 9.96
C ASP A 36 -6.44 7.72 11.17
N ALA A 37 -5.90 7.98 12.36
CA ALA A 37 -6.35 7.36 13.60
C ALA A 37 -7.79 7.73 14.01
N HIS A 38 -8.39 8.72 13.38
CA HIS A 38 -9.71 9.27 13.75
C HIS A 38 -10.77 9.05 12.67
N GLN A 39 -10.45 8.32 11.60
CA GLN A 39 -11.33 8.11 10.45
C GLN A 39 -11.82 9.43 9.85
N SER A 40 -10.93 10.42 9.81
CA SER A 40 -11.22 11.74 9.23
C SER A 40 -11.60 11.62 7.75
N GLU A 41 -12.54 12.45 7.32
CA GLU A 41 -12.94 12.54 5.91
C GLU A 41 -11.81 13.10 5.02
N TYR A 42 -11.07 14.07 5.55
CA TYR A 42 -9.92 14.69 4.89
C TYR A 42 -8.67 14.47 5.74
N ILE A 43 -7.65 13.90 5.11
CA ILE A 43 -6.44 13.46 5.80
C ILE A 43 -5.41 14.58 5.80
N ALA A 44 -4.81 14.85 6.95
CA ALA A 44 -3.73 15.80 7.07
C ALA A 44 -2.50 15.32 6.28
N PRO A 45 -1.67 16.22 5.71
CA PRO A 45 -0.49 15.82 4.93
C PRO A 45 0.48 14.89 5.68
N CYS A 46 0.55 14.98 7.02
CA CYS A 46 1.36 14.10 7.85
C CYS A 46 0.87 12.64 7.87
N ASP A 47 -0.43 12.41 7.65
CA ASP A 47 -1.06 11.08 7.66
C ASP A 47 -1.29 10.51 6.26
N CYS A 48 -0.86 11.21 5.20
CA CYS A 48 -0.83 10.71 3.82
C CYS A 48 0.25 9.62 3.60
N ARG A 49 0.34 8.64 4.51
CA ARG A 49 1.33 7.54 4.53
C ARG A 49 1.30 6.72 3.25
N ARG A 50 0.08 6.50 2.73
CA ARG A 50 -0.14 5.79 1.47
C ARG A 50 0.50 6.54 0.31
N GLU A 51 0.21 7.83 0.14
CA GLU A 51 0.84 8.68 -0.88
C GLU A 51 2.36 8.71 -0.73
N PHE A 52 2.86 8.76 0.51
CA PHE A 52 4.28 8.69 0.78
C PHE A 52 4.92 7.39 0.24
N ILE A 53 4.33 6.22 0.49
CA ILE A 53 4.96 4.95 0.11
C ILE A 53 4.81 4.61 -1.39
N CYS A 54 3.67 4.95 -2.02
CA CYS A 54 3.37 4.52 -3.40
C CYS A 54 3.33 5.65 -4.44
N GLY A 55 3.26 6.92 -4.02
CA GLY A 55 3.10 8.07 -4.91
C GLY A 55 1.68 8.32 -5.40
N PHE A 56 0.71 7.45 -5.09
CA PHE A 56 -0.70 7.66 -5.44
C PHE A 56 -1.40 8.57 -4.43
N ASN A 57 -1.95 9.68 -4.91
CA ASN A 57 -2.57 10.74 -4.09
C ASN A 57 -4.11 10.85 -4.24
N GLY A 58 -4.79 9.81 -4.73
CA GLY A 58 -6.26 9.79 -4.76
C GLY A 58 -6.87 9.68 -3.35
N SER A 59 -8.13 10.06 -3.12
CA SER A 59 -8.66 10.08 -1.74
C SER A 59 -8.91 8.70 -1.14
N ALA A 60 -9.09 7.66 -1.96
CA ALA A 60 -9.42 6.33 -1.51
C ALA A 60 -8.44 5.28 -2.05
N GLY A 61 -8.00 4.38 -1.17
CA GLY A 61 -7.20 3.22 -1.53
C GLY A 61 -6.53 2.53 -0.35
N THR A 62 -5.97 1.35 -0.59
CA THR A 62 -5.23 0.59 0.41
C THR A 62 -3.98 0.01 -0.25
N ALA A 63 -2.80 0.35 0.27
CA ALA A 63 -1.56 -0.28 -0.14
C ALA A 63 -1.29 -1.51 0.72
N ILE A 64 -0.82 -2.59 0.10
CA ILE A 64 -0.29 -3.76 0.79
C ILE A 64 1.10 -4.03 0.23
N ILE A 65 2.08 -4.08 1.12
CA ILE A 65 3.46 -4.37 0.79
C ILE A 65 3.82 -5.72 1.39
N THR A 66 4.31 -6.63 0.58
CA THR A 66 4.91 -7.90 1.01
C THR A 66 6.41 -7.89 0.75
N GLU A 67 7.08 -8.97 1.16
CA GLU A 67 8.51 -9.14 0.91
C GLU A 67 8.87 -9.04 -0.58
N GLN A 68 7.97 -9.48 -1.47
CA GLN A 68 8.25 -9.57 -2.91
C GLN A 68 7.42 -8.59 -3.74
N HIS A 69 6.19 -8.27 -3.31
CA HIS A 69 5.24 -7.51 -4.13
C HIS A 69 4.75 -6.26 -3.39
N ALA A 70 4.30 -5.26 -4.14
CA ALA A 70 3.55 -4.13 -3.63
C ALA A 70 2.28 -3.99 -4.48
N ALA A 71 1.13 -3.88 -3.83
CA ALA A 71 -0.15 -3.81 -4.50
C ALA A 71 -0.99 -2.67 -3.91
N MET A 72 -1.72 -1.97 -4.77
CA MET A 72 -2.57 -0.83 -4.41
C MET A 72 -4.00 -1.09 -4.86
N TRP A 73 -4.92 -1.16 -3.91
CA TRP A 73 -6.35 -1.23 -4.19
C TRP A 73 -6.94 0.16 -4.27
N THR A 74 -7.76 0.40 -5.28
CA THR A 74 -8.54 1.63 -5.40
C THR A 74 -9.85 1.35 -6.15
N ASP A 75 -10.80 2.28 -6.06
CA ASP A 75 -12.04 2.24 -6.83
C ASP A 75 -11.91 2.87 -8.23
N GLY A 76 -12.97 2.73 -9.03
CA GLY A 76 -13.02 3.13 -10.44
C GLY A 76 -12.71 4.59 -10.74
N ARG A 77 -12.89 5.51 -9.78
CA ARG A 77 -12.55 6.93 -9.94
C ARG A 77 -11.06 7.13 -10.23
N TYR A 78 -10.22 6.21 -9.78
CA TYR A 78 -8.78 6.40 -9.71
C TYR A 78 -7.96 5.40 -10.54
N PHE A 79 -8.57 4.56 -11.38
CA PHE A 79 -7.81 3.56 -12.15
C PHE A 79 -6.76 4.19 -13.07
N LEU A 80 -7.14 5.26 -13.78
CA LEU A 80 -6.22 5.96 -14.68
C LEU A 80 -5.13 6.70 -13.89
N GLN A 81 -5.52 7.39 -12.82
CA GLN A 81 -4.60 8.15 -11.97
C GLN A 81 -3.56 7.23 -11.31
N GLY A 82 -4.01 6.11 -10.72
CA GLY A 82 -3.14 5.12 -10.10
C GLY A 82 -2.12 4.55 -11.09
N SER A 83 -2.53 4.24 -12.31
CA SER A 83 -1.63 3.72 -13.36
C SER A 83 -0.59 4.74 -13.85
N GLN A 84 -0.84 6.04 -13.67
CA GLN A 84 0.09 7.10 -14.10
C GLN A 84 1.03 7.57 -12.98
N GLN A 85 0.60 7.49 -11.72
CA GLN A 85 1.35 8.01 -10.58
C GLN A 85 2.29 6.97 -9.93
N MET A 86 1.94 5.69 -10.05
CA MET A 86 2.74 4.59 -9.48
C MET A 86 3.79 4.11 -10.48
N ASP A 87 4.97 3.74 -9.96
CA ASP A 87 6.03 3.10 -10.77
C ASP A 87 5.74 1.61 -11.01
N SER A 88 6.66 0.94 -11.71
CA SER A 88 6.56 -0.48 -12.06
C SER A 88 6.64 -1.44 -10.87
N ASN A 89 6.93 -0.96 -9.65
CA ASN A 89 6.97 -1.81 -8.46
C ASN A 89 5.56 -2.14 -7.95
N TRP A 90 4.53 -1.37 -8.36
CA TRP A 90 3.18 -1.48 -7.85
C TRP A 90 2.23 -2.18 -8.81
N ILE A 91 1.44 -3.09 -8.25
CA ILE A 91 0.34 -3.75 -8.94
C ILE A 91 -0.95 -3.01 -8.60
N LEU A 92 -1.60 -2.40 -9.60
CA LEU A 92 -2.89 -1.74 -9.43
C LEU A 92 -4.02 -2.78 -9.36
N MET A 93 -4.70 -2.83 -8.22
CA MET A 93 -5.82 -3.72 -7.94
C MET A 93 -7.13 -2.94 -8.05
N LYS A 94 -7.97 -3.31 -9.02
CA LYS A 94 -9.20 -2.58 -9.36
C LYS A 94 -10.40 -3.11 -8.58
N ILE A 95 -10.89 -2.33 -7.60
CA ILE A 95 -12.08 -2.70 -6.82
C ILE A 95 -13.33 -2.63 -7.72
N GLY A 96 -14.21 -3.63 -7.62
CA GLY A 96 -15.49 -3.66 -8.35
C GLY A 96 -15.40 -4.22 -9.77
N MET A 97 -14.21 -4.57 -10.25
CA MET A 97 -14.05 -5.35 -11.47
C MET A 97 -13.94 -6.85 -11.12
N CYS A 98 -14.61 -7.70 -11.90
CA CYS A 98 -14.53 -9.15 -11.70
C CYS A 98 -13.15 -9.65 -12.20
N GLU A 99 -12.33 -10.15 -11.25
CA GLU A 99 -11.04 -10.89 -11.37
C GLU A 99 -9.74 -10.08 -11.65
N PRO A 100 -8.56 -10.48 -11.08
CA PRO A 100 -8.08 -11.86 -10.90
C PRO A 100 -7.96 -12.34 -9.43
N LYS A 101 -7.94 -13.67 -9.27
CA LYS A 101 -7.64 -14.55 -8.10
C LYS A 101 -6.63 -14.07 -7.02
N LEU A 102 -5.94 -12.95 -7.22
CA LEU A 102 -4.95 -12.33 -6.34
C LEU A 102 -5.54 -11.71 -5.06
N ARG A 103 -6.86 -11.44 -5.01
CA ARG A 103 -7.53 -10.85 -3.83
C ARG A 103 -7.37 -11.71 -2.57
N PHE A 104 -7.24 -13.03 -2.72
CA PHE A 104 -7.10 -13.98 -1.61
C PHE A 104 -5.65 -14.30 -1.22
N TYR A 105 -4.70 -14.25 -2.17
CA TYR A 105 -3.31 -14.65 -1.90
C TYR A 105 -2.54 -13.69 -0.98
N PHE A 106 -2.85 -12.38 -1.02
CA PHE A 106 -2.15 -11.40 -0.19
C PHE A 106 -2.51 -11.49 1.30
N ILE A 107 -3.71 -11.97 1.66
CA ILE A 107 -4.24 -11.91 3.03
C ILE A 107 -4.09 -13.25 3.78
N LEU A 108 -3.86 -14.37 3.09
CA LEU A 108 -3.84 -15.70 3.72
C LEU A 108 -2.51 -16.10 4.41
N SER A 109 -1.48 -15.25 4.42
CA SER A 109 -0.27 -15.51 5.20
C SER A 109 -0.46 -15.05 6.65
N ARG A 110 -0.29 -15.97 7.60
CA ARG A 110 -0.71 -15.92 9.03
C ARG A 110 -0.12 -14.80 9.91
N LYS A 111 0.48 -13.74 9.37
CA LYS A 111 1.12 -12.65 10.14
C LYS A 111 1.04 -11.34 9.33
N ILE A 112 -0.03 -10.60 9.56
CA ILE A 112 -0.29 -9.30 8.93
C ILE A 112 -0.50 -8.30 10.06
N ILE A 113 0.30 -7.23 10.10
CA ILE A 113 0.10 -6.10 11.03
C ILE A 113 -0.57 -4.95 10.27
N LEU A 114 -1.66 -4.43 10.83
CA LEU A 114 -2.33 -3.21 10.40
C LEU A 114 -1.56 -2.01 10.95
N ALA A 115 -1.24 -1.05 10.08
CA ALA A 115 -0.70 0.25 10.49
C ALA A 115 -1.87 1.19 10.80
N GLU A 116 -2.18 1.37 12.07
CA GLU A 116 -3.06 2.44 12.57
C GLU A 116 -2.21 3.65 12.98
#